data_AF-A0AAN3M7D8-F1
#
_entry.id   AF-A0AAN3M7D8-F1
#
_cell.length_a   1.000
_cell.length_b   1.000
_cell.length_c   1.000
_cell.angle_alpha   90.00
_cell.angle_beta   90.00
_cell.angle_gamma   90.00
#
_symmetry.space_group_name_H-M   'P 1'
#
loop_
_entity.id
_entity.type
_entity.pdbx_description
1 polymer ?
#
loop_
_entity_poly.entity_id
_entity_poly.type
_entity_poly.pdbx_seq_one_letter_code
_entity_poly.pdbx_strand_id
1 'polypeptide(L)' 'MVERTMAFKHYDVVRAAPPSDLAEKLTHKLKEGWQPFGSPVAITPYTLMQAIAAEGDVVVSGATEPE' A
#
# COMPACT_ATOMS: atom_id res chain seq x y z
N MET A 1 -21.19 -23.08 -4.09
CA MET A 1 -20.72 -21.68 -4.24
C MET A 1 -19.36 -21.61 -3.55
N VAL A 2 -18.27 -21.53 -4.31
CA VAL A 2 -16.92 -21.26 -3.76
C VAL A 2 -16.67 -19.78 -4.00
N GLU A 3 -16.63 -19.02 -2.92
CA GLU A 3 -16.21 -17.63 -2.96
C GLU A 3 -14.71 -17.62 -3.25
N ARG A 4 -14.31 -17.07 -4.40
CA ARG A 4 -12.90 -16.79 -4.69
C ARG A 4 -12.60 -15.38 -4.20
N THR A 5 -12.06 -15.25 -3.00
CA THR A 5 -11.47 -14.00 -2.54
C THR A 5 -10.24 -13.69 -3.40
N MET A 6 -10.29 -12.61 -4.16
CA MET A 6 -9.09 -11.99 -4.71
C MET A 6 -8.63 -10.92 -3.72
N ALA A 7 -7.54 -11.22 -3.01
CA ALA A 7 -6.85 -10.22 -2.21
C ALA A 7 -6.23 -9.20 -3.17
N PHE A 8 -6.83 -8.03 -3.28
CA PHE A 8 -6.26 -6.94 -4.05
C PHE A 8 -5.22 -6.24 -3.17
N LYS A 9 -4.00 -6.09 -3.71
CA LYS A 9 -2.97 -5.28 -3.07
C LYS A 9 -3.21 -3.82 -3.41
N HIS A 10 -3.54 -3.02 -2.40
CA HIS A 10 -3.48 -1.57 -2.49
C HIS A 10 -2.03 -1.13 -2.41
N TYR A 11 -1.62 -0.22 -3.28
CA TYR A 11 -0.28 0.35 -3.29
C TYR A 11 -0.38 1.87 -3.13
N ASP A 12 0.53 2.44 -2.36
CA ASP A 12 0.67 3.88 -2.18
C ASP A 12 2.16 4.26 -1.98
N VAL A 13 2.46 5.56 -1.97
CA VAL A 13 3.83 6.07 -1.82
C VAL A 13 3.88 7.14 -0.75
N VAL A 14 4.70 6.91 0.28
CA VAL A 14 5.07 7.93 1.26
C VAL A 14 6.27 8.69 0.75
N ARG A 15 6.18 10.02 0.69
CA ARG A 15 7.30 10.89 0.32
C ARG A 15 7.48 12.02 1.32
N ALA A 16 8.73 12.37 1.61
CA ALA A 16 9.03 13.55 2.40
C ALA A 16 10.43 14.07 2.08
N ALA A 17 10.63 15.36 2.32
CA ALA A 17 11.94 15.97 2.16
C ALA A 17 12.88 15.67 3.34
N PRO A 18 12.46 15.94 4.60
CA PRO A 18 13.21 15.48 5.77
C PRO A 18 13.07 13.96 5.95
N PRO A 19 14.17 13.23 6.26
CA PRO A 19 14.09 11.81 6.61
C PRO A 19 13.21 11.54 7.84
N SER A 20 13.17 12.47 8.80
CA SER A 20 12.31 12.40 10.00
C SER A 20 10.83 12.41 9.64
N ASP A 21 10.44 13.30 8.73
CA ASP A 21 9.04 13.43 8.28
C ASP A 21 8.61 12.18 7.51
N LEU A 22 9.53 11.58 6.74
CA LEU A 22 9.27 10.30 6.08
C LEU A 22 9.00 9.21 7.13
N ALA A 23 9.86 9.13 8.15
CA ALA A 23 9.74 8.13 9.22
C ALA A 23 8.43 8.29 10.01
N GLU A 24 8.02 9.52 10.32
CA GLU A 24 6.76 9.81 10.99
C GLU A 24 5.57 9.36 10.12
N LYS A 25 5.49 9.86 8.88
CA LYS A 25 4.40 9.49 7.94
C LYS A 25 4.32 7.99 7.70
N LEU A 26 5.48 7.33 7.55
CA LEU A 26 5.56 5.89 7.39
C LEU A 26 5.01 5.18 8.64
N THR A 27 5.42 5.59 9.84
CA THR A 27 4.93 5.03 11.10
C THR A 27 3.41 5.11 11.22
N HIS A 28 2.80 6.23 10.80
CA HIS A 28 1.34 6.36 10.76
C HIS A 28 0.70 5.34 9.80
N LYS A 29 1.25 5.18 8.58
CA LYS A 29 0.77 4.19 7.61
C LYS A 29 0.91 2.75 8.10
N LEU A 30 1.98 2.42 8.80
CA LEU A 30 2.16 1.09 9.39
C LEU A 30 1.07 0.77 10.44
N LYS A 31 0.68 1.77 11.25
CA LYS A 31 -0.44 1.63 12.21
C LYS A 31 -1.80 1.46 11.52
N GLU A 32 -1.96 1.99 10.31
CA GLU A 32 -3.13 1.80 9.45
C GLU A 32 -3.15 0.43 8.74
N GLY A 33 -2.16 -0.45 8.99
CA GLY A 33 -2.09 -1.78 8.39
C GLY A 33 -1.34 -1.85 7.06
N TRP A 34 -0.72 -0.75 6.61
CA TRP A 34 0.17 -0.77 5.47
C TRP A 34 1.51 -1.42 5.82
N GLN A 35 2.19 -1.98 4.81
CA GLN A 35 3.51 -2.59 4.92
C GLN A 35 4.47 -1.93 3.94
N PRO A 36 5.75 -1.74 4.31
CA PRO A 36 6.73 -1.22 3.37
C PRO A 36 6.98 -2.23 2.25
N PHE A 37 7.00 -1.73 1.02
CA PHE A 37 7.25 -2.52 -0.17
C PHE A 37 8.61 -2.13 -0.76
N GLY A 38 9.57 -3.06 -0.71
CA GLY A 38 10.94 -2.81 -1.15
C GLY A 38 11.67 -1.78 -0.28
N SER A 39 12.82 -1.32 -0.75
CA SER A 39 13.65 -0.33 -0.05
C SER A 39 13.27 1.12 -0.42
N PRO A 40 13.45 2.09 0.50
CA PRO A 40 13.24 3.49 0.20
C PRO A 40 14.20 3.99 -0.89
N VAL A 41 13.75 4.95 -1.70
CA VAL A 41 14.50 5.54 -2.81
C VAL A 41 14.62 7.04 -2.65
N ALA A 42 15.81 7.59 -2.87
CA ALA A 42 16.00 9.04 -3.00
C ALA A 42 15.65 9.48 -4.43
N ILE A 43 14.68 10.39 -4.57
CA ILE A 43 14.27 10.93 -5.88
C ILE A 43 14.99 12.25 -6.19
N THR A 44 15.34 13.00 -5.15
CA THR A 44 16.25 14.14 -5.20
C THR A 44 17.15 14.09 -3.96
N PRO A 45 18.25 14.88 -3.88
CA PRO A 45 19.14 14.89 -2.71
C PRO A 45 18.44 15.19 -1.38
N TYR A 46 17.24 15.77 -1.44
CA TYR A 46 16.45 16.18 -0.28
C TYR A 46 15.06 15.57 -0.31
N THR A 47 14.81 14.47 -1.01
CA THR A 47 13.48 13.85 -1.03
C THR A 47 13.59 12.35 -1.11
N LEU A 48 13.07 11.68 -0.08
CA LEU A 48 12.97 10.23 0.01
C LEU A 48 11.54 9.79 -0.29
N MET A 49 11.41 8.60 -0.87
CA MET A 49 10.14 7.89 -0.99
C MET A 49 10.24 6.46 -0.45
N GLN A 50 9.14 5.97 0.11
CA GLN A 50 8.93 4.55 0.45
C GLN A 50 7.61 4.11 -0.17
N ALA A 51 7.67 3.09 -1.03
CA ALA A 51 6.44 2.43 -1.49
C ALA A 51 5.85 1.60 -0.35
N ILE A 52 4.52 1.58 -0.24
CA ILE A 52 3.79 0.81 0.75
C ILE A 52 2.67 0.01 0.09
N ALA A 53 2.32 -1.12 0.68
CA ALA A 53 1.22 -1.96 0.23
C ALA A 53 0.34 -2.40 1.39
N ALA A 54 -0.95 -2.54 1.16
CA ALA A 54 -1.89 -3.14 2.09
C ALA A 54 -2.72 -4.20 1.36
N GLU A 55 -3.03 -5.31 2.02
CA GLU A 55 -3.95 -6.30 1.48
C GLU A 55 -5.38 -5.85 1.78
N GLY A 56 -6.22 -5.76 0.74
CA GLY A 56 -7.64 -5.47 0.84
C GLY A 56 -8.47 -6.63 0.31
N ASP A 57 -9.47 -7.04 1.07
CA ASP A 57 -10.47 -8.02 0.65
C ASP A 57 -11.56 -7.28 -0.14
N VAL A 58 -11.79 -7.67 -1.40
CA VAL A 58 -13.02 -7.30 -2.11
C VAL A 58 -13.88 -8.55 -2.21
N VAL A 59 -14.97 -8.57 -1.44
CA VAL A 59 -16.06 -9.52 -1.66
C VAL A 59 -16.76 -9.11 -2.96
N VAL A 60 -16.37 -9.73 -4.08
CA VAL A 60 -17.16 -9.63 -5.32
C VAL A 60 -18.37 -10.56 -5.15
N SER A 61 -19.44 -10.06 -4.54
CA SER A 61 -20.75 -10.70 -4.62
C SER A 61 -21.35 -10.43 -6.00
N GLY A 62 -21.30 -11.42 -6.88
CA GLY A 62 -22.12 -11.47 -8.08
C GLY A 62 -21.34 -11.32 -9.39
N ALA A 63 -20.76 -12.42 -9.87
CA ALA A 63 -20.72 -12.68 -11.30
C ALA A 63 -21.79 -13.73 -11.60
N THR A 64 -22.96 -13.30 -12.07
CA THR A 64 -23.84 -14.18 -12.84
C THR A 64 -23.03 -14.68 -14.03
N GLU A 65 -22.90 -16.00 -14.16
CA GLU A 65 -22.32 -16.67 -15.33
C GLU A 65 -22.90 -16.04 -16.62
N PRO A 66 -22.10 -15.67 -17.64
CA PRO A 66 -22.65 -15.34 -18.93
C PRO A 66 -23.19 -16.64 -19.56
N GLU A 67 -24.45 -16.63 -19.98
CA GLU A 67 -25.07 -17.70 -20.79
C GLU A 67 -24.27 -18.02 -22.06
#